data_AF-A0A0M0LRN3-F1
#
_entry.id   AF-A0A0M0LRN3-F1
#
_cell.length_a   1.000
_cell.length_b   1.000
_cell.length_c   1.000
_cell.angle_alpha   90.00
_cell.angle_beta   90.00
_cell.angle_gamma   90.00
#
_symmetry.space_group_name_H-M   'P 1'
#
loop_
_entity.id
_entity.type
_entity.pdbx_description
1 polymer ?
#
loop_
_entity_poly.entity_id
_entity_poly.type
_entity_poly.pdbx_seq_one_letter_code
_entity_poly.pdbx_strand_id
1 'polypeptide(L)'
;MSWATEVVPEAMATTEALRTEIRRVCADPELPADVRDTLSEWHDAVRAPAFNEINQTLRESCYRADDPRLAALPFPSHGVPVPTDPMAPLPPAPDPRLVPAWATSLERHALLPEYARELHLARSRLHERLLWSLQHTGDMTEAPAPRFLAFGPEGYQPWAAKLVAAGHVLDEIDGKIVIRDHSKPPPPIWNVQYLDNFLSGSIDRGLRCAVVTHGFSYLTERPPITIVQDHMLSIYKRGLRSVHQEMLRLTNLNRYDVKLFPEGYRIHSLPCVFGANGTVHRTSDPGRDRRIVDGKAPRRKRMTLDKKTVVHSVGVSCGWDDSKTIHRASNSRPSWLRHSPAFRKQPMAALLQGPQLRLAASSTTPSQARAMAVADGLSGQALELAVSAHALRPRHPPELKWLFVDLMLSVCILAHAGALLHQPVLTQEDDEADCFFQFMISIASRRDALIALLDPEAVAAGDHSPAMADYLERVLSMGTPPSSCWAQRLNTEIGEEHDRLCAASDVPHVIALRASNTLFDGWCIQREALAALTGRAECALSKSFWYTDDPCNITVGVERAVRNLVTWICHLGPRGANIVMGKPAKRHFGVGLSWIGGKGLLTGLIGYISDNKQVRTLHEIDE
;
A
#
# COMPACT_ATOMS: atom_id res chain seq x y z
N MET A 1 -13.35 36.31 -9.72
CA MET A 1 -12.59 36.36 -11.00
C MET A 1 -13.55 36.12 -12.14
N SER A 2 -13.34 36.77 -13.28
CA SER A 2 -14.09 36.49 -14.50
C SER A 2 -13.60 35.21 -15.15
N TRP A 3 -14.51 34.25 -15.38
CA TRP A 3 -14.21 32.99 -16.05
C TRP A 3 -13.56 33.19 -17.42
N ALA A 4 -14.19 34.01 -18.26
CA ALA A 4 -13.82 34.15 -19.67
C ALA A 4 -12.56 35.01 -19.89
N THR A 5 -12.35 36.02 -19.04
CA THR A 5 -11.29 37.03 -19.26
C THR A 5 -10.09 36.87 -18.35
N GLU A 6 -10.19 36.13 -17.25
CA GLU A 6 -9.07 35.87 -16.33
C GLU A 6 -8.74 34.37 -16.27
N VAL A 7 -9.70 33.54 -15.82
CA VAL A 7 -9.43 32.13 -15.46
C VAL A 7 -9.02 31.27 -16.65
N VAL A 8 -9.77 31.33 -17.75
CA VAL A 8 -9.47 30.55 -18.97
C VAL A 8 -8.16 31.00 -19.63
N PRO A 9 -7.93 32.32 -19.88
CA PRO A 9 -6.65 32.79 -20.41
C PRO A 9 -5.45 32.41 -19.54
N GLU A 10 -5.53 32.56 -18.22
CA GLU A 10 -4.45 32.20 -17.30
C GLU A 10 -4.15 30.70 -17.33
N ALA A 11 -5.18 29.86 -17.35
CA ALA A 11 -5.02 28.42 -17.44
C ALA A 11 -4.32 27.98 -18.74
N MET A 12 -4.71 28.57 -19.87
CA MET A 12 -4.10 28.29 -21.17
C MET A 12 -2.65 28.79 -21.23
N ALA A 13 -2.39 30.01 -20.75
CA ALA A 13 -1.04 30.57 -20.69
C ALA A 13 -0.11 29.74 -19.80
N THR A 14 -0.60 29.30 -18.63
CA THR A 14 0.15 28.44 -17.71
C THR A 14 0.49 27.09 -18.35
N THR A 15 -0.45 26.51 -19.09
CA THR A 15 -0.24 25.24 -19.81
C THR A 15 0.90 25.36 -20.84
N GLU A 16 0.94 26.45 -21.62
CA GLU A 16 2.01 26.64 -22.60
C GLU A 16 3.36 27.02 -21.96
N ALA A 17 3.33 27.83 -20.90
CA ALA A 17 4.52 28.15 -20.12
C ALA A 17 5.17 26.88 -19.55
N LEU A 18 4.35 25.95 -19.05
CA LEU A 18 4.82 24.67 -18.53
C LEU A 18 5.50 23.80 -19.60
N ARG A 19 4.90 23.72 -20.79
CA ARG A 19 5.51 23.01 -21.94
C ARG A 19 6.82 23.64 -22.36
N THR A 20 6.89 24.96 -22.38
CA THR A 20 8.09 25.72 -22.72
C THR A 20 9.20 25.45 -21.71
N GLU A 21 8.87 25.47 -20.42
CA GLU A 21 9.84 25.25 -19.36
C GLU A 21 10.37 23.80 -19.33
N ILE A 22 9.50 22.80 -19.56
CA ILE A 22 9.95 21.41 -19.72
C ILE A 22 10.96 21.29 -20.86
N ARG A 23 10.67 21.89 -22.03
CA ARG A 23 11.61 21.88 -23.18
C ARG A 23 12.93 22.57 -22.83
N ARG A 24 12.88 23.69 -22.11
CA ARG A 24 14.08 24.43 -21.66
C ARG A 24 14.96 23.56 -20.77
N VAL A 25 14.36 22.91 -19.76
CA VAL A 25 15.09 22.04 -18.83
C VAL A 25 15.61 20.78 -19.53
N CYS A 26 14.83 20.18 -20.45
CA CYS A 26 15.29 19.06 -21.26
C CYS A 26 16.45 19.43 -22.21
N ALA A 27 16.67 20.70 -22.51
CA ALA A 27 17.80 21.17 -23.32
C ALA A 27 19.09 21.38 -22.50
N ASP A 28 19.02 21.35 -21.17
CA ASP A 28 20.19 21.51 -20.30
C ASP A 28 21.16 20.33 -20.48
N PRO A 29 22.42 20.54 -20.89
CA PRO A 29 23.39 19.46 -21.09
C PRO A 29 23.76 18.74 -19.78
N GLU A 30 23.64 19.40 -18.62
CA GLU A 30 23.99 18.83 -17.32
C GLU A 30 22.90 17.88 -16.78
N LEU A 31 21.69 17.92 -17.35
CA LEU A 31 20.60 17.04 -16.95
C LEU A 31 20.93 15.58 -17.38
N PRO A 32 20.97 14.61 -16.45
CA PRO A 32 21.27 13.24 -16.80
C PRO A 32 20.27 12.65 -17.80
N ALA A 33 20.77 11.81 -18.71
CA ALA A 33 19.97 11.28 -19.82
C ALA A 33 18.70 10.56 -19.37
N ASP A 34 18.80 9.71 -18.34
CA ASP A 34 17.66 8.98 -17.77
C ASP A 34 16.58 9.90 -17.18
N VAL A 35 17.00 11.02 -16.58
CA VAL A 35 16.10 12.04 -16.04
C VAL A 35 15.45 12.84 -17.16
N ARG A 36 16.24 13.19 -18.20
CA ARG A 36 15.77 13.91 -19.39
C ARG A 36 14.73 13.12 -20.18
N ASP A 37 14.95 11.82 -20.35
CA ASP A 37 14.03 10.94 -21.06
C ASP A 37 12.70 10.87 -20.32
N THR A 38 12.75 10.63 -19.00
CA THR A 38 11.54 10.60 -18.17
C THR A 38 10.82 11.96 -18.15
N LEU A 39 11.56 13.07 -18.02
CA LEU A 39 11.00 14.42 -18.03
C LEU A 39 10.33 14.75 -19.38
N SER A 40 10.87 14.23 -20.48
CA SER A 40 10.28 14.43 -21.81
C SER A 40 8.92 13.73 -21.93
N GLU A 41 8.73 12.57 -21.30
CA GLU A 41 7.41 11.92 -21.23
C GLU A 41 6.37 12.75 -20.44
N TRP A 42 6.81 13.61 -19.52
CA TRP A 42 5.93 14.52 -18.79
C TRP A 42 5.45 15.70 -19.64
N HIS A 43 6.08 15.98 -20.79
CA HIS A 43 5.57 16.97 -21.73
C HIS A 43 4.15 16.65 -22.21
N ASP A 44 3.90 15.37 -22.53
CA ASP A 44 2.59 14.86 -22.95
C ASP A 44 1.58 14.78 -21.78
N ALA A 45 2.07 14.76 -20.55
CA ALA A 45 1.24 14.84 -19.35
C ALA A 45 0.69 16.26 -19.10
N VAL A 46 1.22 17.28 -19.80
CA VAL A 46 0.71 18.66 -19.74
C VAL A 46 -0.57 18.79 -20.57
N ARG A 47 -1.72 18.70 -19.90
CA ARG A 47 -3.05 18.69 -20.54
C ARG A 47 -3.78 20.01 -20.30
N ALA A 48 -4.52 20.45 -21.33
CA ALA A 48 -5.45 21.55 -21.18
C ALA A 48 -6.58 21.16 -20.20
N PRO A 49 -7.08 22.09 -19.38
CA PRO A 49 -8.18 21.79 -18.47
C PRO A 49 -9.47 21.48 -19.23
N ALA A 50 -10.27 20.57 -18.68
CA ALA A 50 -11.57 20.18 -19.24
C ALA A 50 -12.66 21.21 -18.88
N PHE A 51 -12.58 22.42 -19.45
CA PHE A 51 -13.51 23.53 -19.16
C PHE A 51 -14.99 23.18 -19.40
N ASN A 52 -15.25 22.25 -20.32
CA ASN A 52 -16.58 21.76 -20.65
C ASN A 52 -17.24 20.96 -19.52
N GLU A 53 -16.45 20.38 -18.60
CA GLU A 53 -16.98 19.64 -17.44
C GLU A 53 -17.40 20.56 -16.28
N ILE A 54 -17.06 21.85 -16.33
CA ILE A 54 -17.35 22.80 -15.26
C ILE A 54 -18.63 23.55 -15.62
N ASN A 55 -19.70 23.34 -14.85
CA ASN A 55 -20.99 23.96 -15.08
C ASN A 55 -20.98 25.47 -14.80
N GLN A 56 -22.04 26.17 -15.26
CA GLN A 56 -22.12 27.64 -15.16
C GLN A 56 -22.04 28.15 -13.72
N THR A 57 -22.70 27.49 -12.77
CA THR A 57 -22.68 27.88 -11.35
C THR A 57 -21.28 27.87 -10.77
N LEU A 58 -20.47 26.85 -11.10
CA LEU A 58 -19.08 26.78 -10.65
C LEU A 58 -18.19 27.82 -11.34
N ARG A 59 -18.46 28.15 -12.62
CA ARG A 59 -17.74 29.22 -13.33
C ARG A 59 -17.96 30.58 -12.68
N GLU A 60 -19.15 30.80 -12.12
CA GLU A 60 -19.51 32.02 -11.39
C GLU A 60 -18.91 32.06 -9.97
N SER A 61 -18.48 30.92 -9.41
CA SER A 61 -17.88 30.83 -8.07
C SER A 61 -16.35 30.99 -8.05
N CYS A 62 -15.72 31.46 -9.13
CA CYS A 62 -14.26 31.61 -9.19
C CYS A 62 -13.73 32.65 -8.19
N TYR A 63 -12.71 32.26 -7.43
CA TYR A 63 -12.16 33.03 -6.32
C TYR A 63 -10.67 33.32 -6.49
N ARG A 64 -10.21 34.51 -6.06
CA ARG A 64 -8.76 34.81 -5.88
C ARG A 64 -8.42 34.57 -4.42
N ALA A 65 -7.35 33.83 -4.13
CA ALA A 65 -6.88 33.63 -2.76
C ALA A 65 -6.12 34.86 -2.21
N ASP A 66 -6.77 36.01 -2.13
CA ASP A 66 -6.18 37.26 -1.62
C ASP A 66 -6.39 37.48 -0.11
N ASP A 67 -7.14 36.61 0.56
CA ASP A 67 -7.40 36.72 2.00
C ASP A 67 -6.14 36.44 2.84
N PRO A 68 -5.60 37.44 3.56
CA PRO A 68 -4.38 37.28 4.36
C PRO A 68 -4.54 36.28 5.51
N ARG A 69 -5.77 35.93 5.92
CA ARG A 69 -5.99 34.90 6.94
C ARG A 69 -5.50 33.52 6.49
N LEU A 70 -5.37 33.28 5.19
CA LEU A 70 -4.84 32.03 4.64
C LEU A 70 -3.39 31.78 5.06
N ALA A 71 -2.58 32.83 5.25
CA ALA A 71 -1.20 32.71 5.72
C ALA A 71 -1.12 32.10 7.14
N ALA A 72 -2.14 32.36 7.98
CA ALA A 72 -2.24 31.88 9.36
C ALA A 72 -2.82 30.45 9.49
N LEU A 73 -3.24 29.81 8.41
CA LEU A 73 -3.80 28.46 8.44
C LEU A 73 -2.70 27.40 8.26
N PRO A 74 -2.49 26.47 9.19
CA PRO A 74 -1.50 25.40 8.99
C PRO A 74 -1.90 24.45 7.85
N PHE A 75 -0.91 23.81 7.22
CA PHE A 75 -1.19 22.71 6.31
C PHE A 75 -1.89 21.55 7.04
N PRO A 76 -2.77 20.78 6.36
CA PRO A 76 -3.46 19.67 6.99
C PRO A 76 -2.52 18.59 7.55
N SER A 77 -2.93 17.93 8.63
CA SER A 77 -2.10 17.01 9.43
C SER A 77 -2.51 15.53 9.34
N HIS A 78 -3.41 15.20 8.39
CA HIS A 78 -3.92 13.84 8.25
C HIS A 78 -2.84 12.84 7.84
N GLY A 79 -2.25 13.01 6.65
CA GLY A 79 -1.28 12.08 6.10
C GLY A 79 0.15 12.37 6.55
N VAL A 80 0.38 12.42 7.87
CA VAL A 80 1.71 12.58 8.47
C VAL A 80 2.20 11.26 9.08
N PRO A 81 3.53 11.08 9.26
CA PRO A 81 4.10 9.92 9.92
C PRO A 81 3.40 9.54 11.23
N VAL A 82 3.38 8.24 11.53
CA VAL A 82 2.73 7.67 12.71
C VAL A 82 3.77 7.01 13.62
N PRO A 83 3.70 7.22 14.94
CA PRO A 83 4.66 6.62 15.85
C PRO A 83 4.44 5.10 15.94
N THR A 84 5.52 4.35 15.79
CA THR A 84 5.53 2.90 16.02
C THR A 84 6.80 2.47 16.74
N ASP A 85 6.69 1.39 17.51
CA ASP A 85 7.84 0.71 18.08
C ASP A 85 8.62 -0.05 16.99
N PRO A 86 9.92 -0.33 17.20
CA PRO A 86 10.64 -1.24 16.33
C PRO A 86 9.98 -2.63 16.33
N MET A 87 10.13 -3.36 15.21
CA MET A 87 9.71 -4.76 15.15
C MET A 87 10.58 -5.62 16.08
N ALA A 88 10.01 -6.74 16.55
CA ALA A 88 10.79 -7.72 17.31
C ALA A 88 11.94 -8.29 16.47
N PRO A 89 13.13 -8.52 17.05
CA PRO A 89 14.28 -9.04 16.33
C PRO A 89 13.96 -10.32 15.55
N LEU A 90 14.60 -10.48 14.40
CA LEU A 90 14.52 -11.73 13.65
C LEU A 90 15.05 -12.91 14.49
N PRO A 91 14.45 -14.10 14.37
CA PRO A 91 14.91 -15.28 15.07
C PRO A 91 16.31 -15.70 14.56
N PRO A 92 17.07 -16.49 15.35
CA PRO A 92 18.32 -17.07 14.88
C PRO A 92 18.07 -18.06 13.73
N ALA A 93 19.13 -18.32 12.95
CA ALA A 93 19.08 -19.34 11.90
C ALA A 93 18.70 -20.71 12.49
N PRO A 94 17.82 -21.48 11.83
CA PRO A 94 17.41 -22.78 12.33
C PRO A 94 18.56 -23.79 12.29
N ASP A 95 18.61 -24.71 13.26
CA ASP A 95 19.57 -25.82 13.24
C ASP A 95 19.09 -26.91 12.25
N PRO A 96 19.79 -27.13 11.12
CA PRO A 96 19.37 -28.10 10.11
C PRO A 96 19.37 -29.54 10.62
N ARG A 97 20.13 -29.85 11.69
CA ARG A 97 20.21 -31.20 12.27
C ARG A 97 18.92 -31.63 12.97
N LEU A 98 17.99 -30.69 13.18
CA LEU A 98 16.67 -30.99 13.72
C LEU A 98 15.79 -31.78 12.75
N VAL A 99 16.09 -31.74 11.45
CA VAL A 99 15.43 -32.58 10.45
C VAL A 99 16.17 -33.92 10.35
N PRO A 100 15.50 -35.06 10.52
CA PRO A 100 16.14 -36.36 10.34
C PRO A 100 16.71 -36.52 8.93
N ALA A 101 17.96 -36.98 8.81
CA ALA A 101 18.65 -37.09 7.51
C ALA A 101 17.97 -38.02 6.49
N TRP A 102 17.14 -38.96 6.96
CA TRP A 102 16.36 -39.87 6.12
C TRP A 102 15.07 -39.23 5.57
N ALA A 103 14.63 -38.11 6.13
CA ALA A 103 13.36 -37.48 5.78
C ALA A 103 13.48 -36.65 4.50
N THR A 104 13.02 -37.21 3.38
CA THR A 104 13.11 -36.59 2.05
C THR A 104 11.80 -36.06 1.46
N SER A 105 10.65 -36.38 2.06
CA SER A 105 9.33 -36.03 1.52
C SER A 105 8.39 -35.56 2.61
N LEU A 106 7.81 -34.37 2.45
CA LEU A 106 6.89 -33.81 3.43
C LEU A 106 5.67 -34.72 3.66
N GLU A 107 5.07 -35.21 2.57
CA GLU A 107 3.86 -36.02 2.64
C GLU A 107 4.09 -37.41 3.21
N ARG A 108 5.23 -38.03 2.90
CA ARG A 108 5.53 -39.40 3.35
C ARG A 108 6.20 -39.45 4.71
N HIS A 109 7.04 -38.46 5.03
CA HIS A 109 7.93 -38.52 6.19
C HIS A 109 7.63 -37.47 7.26
N ALA A 110 6.96 -36.36 6.93
CA ALA A 110 6.60 -35.33 7.91
C ALA A 110 5.12 -35.41 8.35
N LEU A 111 4.22 -35.87 7.50
CA LEU A 111 2.80 -36.05 7.82
C LEU A 111 2.48 -37.47 8.31
N LEU A 112 1.40 -37.57 9.09
CA LEU A 112 0.73 -38.85 9.34
C LEU A 112 -0.04 -39.29 8.07
N PRO A 113 -0.08 -40.60 7.73
CA PRO A 113 -0.66 -41.07 6.47
C PRO A 113 -2.11 -40.62 6.22
N GLU A 114 -2.93 -40.60 7.27
CA GLU A 114 -4.33 -40.17 7.19
C GLU A 114 -4.47 -38.68 6.87
N TYR A 115 -3.59 -37.83 7.41
CA TYR A 115 -3.60 -36.39 7.13
C TYR A 115 -3.05 -36.09 5.73
N ALA A 116 -2.03 -36.82 5.29
CA ALA A 116 -1.54 -36.74 3.92
C ALA A 116 -2.66 -37.09 2.91
N ARG A 117 -3.45 -38.14 3.19
CA ARG A 117 -4.61 -38.52 2.37
C ARG A 117 -5.68 -37.43 2.35
N GLU A 118 -6.06 -36.88 3.50
CA GLU A 118 -7.07 -35.81 3.57
C GLU A 118 -6.65 -34.55 2.82
N LEU A 119 -5.36 -34.23 2.90
CA LEU A 119 -4.74 -33.10 2.21
C LEU A 119 -4.75 -33.28 0.70
N HIS A 120 -4.39 -34.47 0.23
CA HIS A 120 -4.53 -34.84 -1.18
C HIS A 120 -5.97 -34.68 -1.65
N LEU A 121 -6.95 -35.25 -0.94
CA LEU A 121 -8.38 -35.14 -1.29
C LEU A 121 -8.86 -33.67 -1.36
N ALA A 122 -8.42 -32.82 -0.45
CA ALA A 122 -8.77 -31.40 -0.45
C ALA A 122 -8.18 -30.67 -1.67
N ARG A 123 -6.92 -30.97 -2.02
CA ARG A 123 -6.26 -30.38 -3.19
C ARG A 123 -6.82 -30.89 -4.51
N SER A 124 -7.12 -32.18 -4.62
CA SER A 124 -7.81 -32.75 -5.79
C SER A 124 -9.17 -32.08 -5.99
N ARG A 125 -9.94 -31.87 -4.92
CA ARG A 125 -11.23 -31.17 -5.04
C ARG A 125 -11.08 -29.71 -5.49
N LEU A 126 -10.06 -29.00 -5.02
CA LEU A 126 -9.78 -27.65 -5.51
C LEU A 126 -9.39 -27.66 -6.99
N HIS A 127 -8.56 -28.61 -7.41
CA HIS A 127 -8.15 -28.79 -8.81
C HIS A 127 -9.34 -29.06 -9.72
N GLU A 128 -10.18 -30.03 -9.36
CA GLU A 128 -11.40 -30.40 -10.10
C GLU A 128 -12.31 -29.19 -10.33
N ARG A 129 -12.45 -28.32 -9.33
CA ARG A 129 -13.27 -27.10 -9.44
C ARG A 129 -12.65 -26.04 -10.35
N LEU A 130 -11.34 -25.87 -10.31
CA LEU A 130 -10.62 -24.97 -11.21
C LEU A 130 -10.70 -25.47 -12.67
N LEU A 131 -10.49 -26.77 -12.88
CA LEU A 131 -10.66 -27.40 -14.20
C LEU A 131 -12.08 -27.27 -14.70
N TRP A 132 -13.08 -27.53 -13.84
CA TRP A 132 -14.48 -27.36 -14.18
C TRP A 132 -14.78 -25.95 -14.69
N SER A 133 -14.35 -24.94 -13.92
CA SER A 133 -14.49 -23.53 -14.30
C SER A 133 -13.81 -23.21 -15.63
N LEU A 134 -12.62 -23.75 -15.89
CA LEU A 134 -11.92 -23.56 -17.16
C LEU A 134 -12.66 -24.18 -18.34
N GLN A 135 -13.18 -25.41 -18.17
CA GLN A 135 -13.84 -26.20 -19.21
C GLN A 135 -15.26 -25.71 -19.52
N HIS A 136 -15.97 -25.20 -18.51
CA HIS A 136 -17.36 -24.75 -18.62
C HIS A 136 -17.49 -23.22 -18.65
N THR A 137 -16.42 -22.51 -19.02
CA THR A 137 -16.42 -21.04 -19.16
C THR A 137 -16.95 -20.30 -17.94
N GLY A 138 -16.67 -20.85 -16.75
CA GLY A 138 -17.05 -20.28 -15.46
C GLY A 138 -18.47 -20.55 -14.97
N ASP A 139 -19.25 -21.39 -15.68
CA ASP A 139 -20.48 -21.95 -15.12
C ASP A 139 -20.14 -22.96 -14.01
N MET A 140 -20.62 -22.70 -12.80
CA MET A 140 -20.36 -23.49 -11.60
C MET A 140 -21.58 -24.28 -11.12
N THR A 141 -22.66 -24.37 -11.92
CA THR A 141 -23.94 -24.96 -11.51
C THR A 141 -23.80 -26.43 -11.09
N GLU A 142 -23.04 -27.23 -11.84
CA GLU A 142 -22.79 -28.65 -11.56
C GLU A 142 -21.38 -28.93 -11.04
N ALA A 143 -20.64 -27.88 -10.68
CA ALA A 143 -19.27 -28.02 -10.22
C ALA A 143 -19.19 -28.85 -8.92
N PRO A 144 -18.14 -29.68 -8.74
CA PRO A 144 -17.94 -30.47 -7.54
C PRO A 144 -17.97 -29.62 -6.26
N ALA A 145 -18.66 -30.08 -5.21
CA ALA A 145 -18.80 -29.33 -3.98
C ALA A 145 -17.44 -29.00 -3.32
N PRO A 146 -17.24 -27.79 -2.78
CA PRO A 146 -15.98 -27.38 -2.20
C PRO A 146 -15.63 -28.19 -0.95
N ARG A 147 -14.33 -28.50 -0.78
CA ARG A 147 -13.80 -29.16 0.42
C ARG A 147 -12.94 -28.18 1.21
N PHE A 148 -13.19 -28.10 2.51
CA PHE A 148 -12.34 -27.36 3.45
C PHE A 148 -11.54 -28.36 4.27
N LEU A 149 -10.25 -28.11 4.43
CA LEU A 149 -9.38 -28.86 5.34
C LEU A 149 -8.56 -27.90 6.18
N ALA A 150 -8.42 -28.23 7.46
CA ALA A 150 -7.39 -27.65 8.32
C ALA A 150 -6.87 -28.65 9.33
N PHE A 151 -5.59 -28.62 9.65
CA PHE A 151 -4.98 -29.40 10.73
C PHE A 151 -3.70 -28.74 11.25
N GLY A 152 -3.44 -28.85 12.54
CA GLY A 152 -2.25 -28.33 13.22
C GLY A 152 -1.18 -29.40 13.44
N PRO A 153 -0.31 -29.22 14.46
CA PRO A 153 0.75 -30.17 14.80
C PRO A 153 0.30 -31.62 15.00
N GLU A 154 -0.98 -31.86 15.29
CA GLU A 154 -1.55 -33.20 15.43
C GLU A 154 -1.52 -34.04 14.14
N GLY A 155 -1.39 -33.41 12.97
CA GLY A 155 -1.32 -34.09 11.68
C GLY A 155 0.09 -34.55 11.26
N TYR A 156 1.09 -34.30 12.10
CA TYR A 156 2.50 -34.49 11.77
C TYR A 156 3.12 -35.68 12.52
N GLN A 157 4.16 -36.27 11.95
CA GLN A 157 5.05 -37.19 12.65
C GLN A 157 5.69 -36.50 13.87
N PRO A 158 6.03 -37.22 14.96
CA PRO A 158 6.48 -36.58 16.21
C PRO A 158 7.64 -35.60 16.07
N TRP A 159 8.61 -35.91 15.19
CA TRP A 159 9.76 -35.04 14.93
C TRP A 159 9.33 -33.72 14.25
N ALA A 160 8.44 -33.81 13.26
CA ALA A 160 7.95 -32.66 12.51
C ALA A 160 6.96 -31.83 13.34
N ALA A 161 6.08 -32.50 14.10
CA ALA A 161 5.12 -31.87 15.01
C ALA A 161 5.82 -30.92 16.00
N LYS A 162 6.96 -31.35 16.57
CA LYS A 162 7.77 -30.54 17.48
C LYS A 162 8.29 -29.27 16.80
N LEU A 163 8.77 -29.37 15.56
CA LEU A 163 9.30 -28.23 14.80
C LEU A 163 8.19 -27.26 14.40
N VAL A 164 7.09 -27.79 13.86
CA VAL A 164 5.92 -27.01 13.46
C VAL A 164 5.32 -26.28 14.67
N ALA A 165 5.19 -26.95 15.82
CA ALA A 165 4.73 -26.34 17.07
C ALA A 165 5.67 -25.22 17.57
N ALA A 166 6.97 -25.32 17.29
CA ALA A 166 7.95 -24.25 17.56
C ALA A 166 7.90 -23.10 16.54
N GLY A 167 7.00 -23.15 15.56
CA GLY A 167 6.82 -22.10 14.55
C GLY A 167 7.69 -22.25 13.31
N HIS A 168 8.42 -23.36 13.16
CA HIS A 168 9.18 -23.64 11.94
C HIS A 168 8.26 -23.96 10.76
N VAL A 169 8.74 -23.60 9.56
CA VAL A 169 8.16 -24.03 8.29
C VAL A 169 9.14 -24.99 7.65
N LEU A 170 8.64 -26.14 7.22
CA LEU A 170 9.39 -27.20 6.55
C LEU A 170 9.15 -27.07 5.05
N ASP A 171 10.22 -26.95 4.28
CA ASP A 171 10.19 -26.89 2.82
C ASP A 171 10.81 -28.16 2.22
N GLU A 172 10.30 -28.58 1.07
CA GLU A 172 10.90 -29.65 0.28
C GLU A 172 11.73 -29.04 -0.86
N ILE A 173 13.06 -29.16 -0.78
CA ILE A 173 14.01 -28.59 -1.74
C ILE A 173 14.98 -29.70 -2.17
N ASP A 174 15.11 -29.91 -3.48
CA ASP A 174 16.04 -30.86 -4.09
C ASP A 174 16.00 -32.27 -3.46
N GLY A 175 14.78 -32.76 -3.19
CA GLY A 175 14.54 -34.08 -2.59
C GLY A 175 14.90 -34.20 -1.11
N LYS A 176 15.02 -33.07 -0.39
CA LYS A 176 15.27 -33.02 1.05
C LYS A 176 14.27 -32.11 1.75
N ILE A 177 13.98 -32.42 3.01
CA ILE A 177 13.23 -31.51 3.88
C ILE A 177 14.23 -30.56 4.56
N VAL A 178 13.95 -29.27 4.50
CA VAL A 178 14.74 -28.23 5.18
C VAL A 178 13.84 -27.33 6.02
N ILE A 179 14.40 -26.71 7.06
CA ILE A 179 13.70 -25.68 7.82
C ILE A 179 13.91 -24.34 7.12
N ARG A 180 12.82 -23.62 6.83
CA ARG A 180 12.89 -22.29 6.24
C ARG A 180 13.59 -21.33 7.19
N ASP A 181 14.61 -20.64 6.65
CA ASP A 181 15.41 -19.68 7.39
C ASP A 181 14.68 -18.33 7.50
N HIS A 182 14.18 -18.03 8.70
CA HIS A 182 13.50 -16.77 9.01
C HIS A 182 14.46 -15.69 9.55
N SER A 183 15.76 -15.97 9.65
CA SER A 183 16.76 -15.05 10.21
C SER A 183 17.21 -13.95 9.25
N LYS A 184 16.73 -13.99 8.00
CA LYS A 184 17.18 -13.11 6.92
C LYS A 184 16.04 -12.23 6.39
N PRO A 185 16.36 -11.01 5.94
CA PRO A 185 15.42 -10.20 5.17
C PRO A 185 15.10 -10.87 3.83
N PRO A 186 13.92 -10.59 3.23
CA PRO A 186 13.69 -10.92 1.83
C PRO A 186 14.61 -10.08 0.91
N PRO A 187 14.92 -10.55 -0.31
CA PRO A 187 15.68 -9.76 -1.28
C PRO A 187 14.99 -8.41 -1.56
N PRO A 188 15.73 -7.29 -1.58
CA PRO A 188 15.12 -5.98 -1.81
C PRO A 188 14.71 -5.77 -3.27
N ILE A 189 13.63 -5.02 -3.49
CA ILE A 189 13.23 -4.48 -4.80
C ILE A 189 13.65 -3.00 -4.92
N TRP A 190 13.57 -2.27 -3.81
CA TRP A 190 13.88 -0.85 -3.73
C TRP A 190 15.35 -0.60 -3.39
N ASN A 191 15.75 0.65 -3.54
CA ASN A 191 17.03 1.13 -3.02
C ASN A 191 16.94 1.29 -1.49
N VAL A 192 17.23 0.21 -0.76
CA VAL A 192 17.12 0.17 0.71
C VAL A 192 18.03 1.20 1.37
N GLN A 193 19.23 1.46 0.83
CA GLN A 193 20.14 2.45 1.40
C GLN A 193 19.56 3.86 1.32
N TYR A 194 18.94 4.21 0.19
CA TYR A 194 18.27 5.50 0.03
C TYR A 194 17.10 5.65 1.00
N LEU A 195 16.25 4.62 1.10
CA LEU A 195 15.11 4.61 2.04
C LEU A 195 15.56 4.69 3.50
N ASP A 196 16.61 3.95 3.90
CA ASP A 196 17.11 3.97 5.28
C ASP A 196 17.61 5.36 5.69
N ASN A 197 18.22 6.11 4.78
CA ASN A 197 18.75 7.44 5.07
C ASN A 197 17.68 8.37 5.65
N PHE A 198 16.50 8.47 5.03
CA PHE A 198 15.43 9.33 5.55
C PHE A 198 14.55 8.65 6.59
N LEU A 199 14.35 7.33 6.50
CA LEU A 199 13.61 6.57 7.53
C LEU A 199 14.36 6.51 8.87
N SER A 200 15.67 6.77 8.91
CA SER A 200 16.47 6.80 10.13
C SER A 200 15.99 7.84 11.15
N GLY A 201 15.44 8.95 10.67
CA GLY A 201 14.85 10.01 11.50
C GLY A 201 13.35 9.86 11.73
N SER A 202 12.70 8.86 11.12
CA SER A 202 11.26 8.66 11.23
C SER A 202 10.86 8.17 12.63
N ILE A 203 9.69 8.66 13.09
CA ILE A 203 9.01 8.15 14.29
C ILE A 203 8.37 6.78 14.07
N ASP A 204 8.25 6.34 12.81
CA ASP A 204 7.73 5.05 12.40
C ASP A 204 8.86 3.99 12.36
N ARG A 205 9.36 3.61 13.54
CA ARG A 205 10.49 2.68 13.66
C ARG A 205 10.18 1.29 13.11
N GLY A 206 8.93 0.85 13.22
CA GLY A 206 8.45 -0.41 12.66
C GLY A 206 8.47 -0.42 11.13
N LEU A 207 8.19 0.70 10.47
CA LEU A 207 8.33 0.82 9.01
C LEU A 207 9.79 0.72 8.59
N ARG A 208 10.69 1.40 9.28
CA ARG A 208 12.14 1.26 9.03
C ARG A 208 12.59 -0.20 9.18
N CYS A 209 12.17 -0.89 10.24
CA CYS A 209 12.44 -2.32 10.41
C CYS A 209 11.91 -3.17 9.24
N ALA A 210 10.68 -2.92 8.77
CA ALA A 210 10.09 -3.65 7.66
C ALA A 210 10.86 -3.44 6.35
N VAL A 211 11.27 -2.20 6.04
CA VAL A 211 12.00 -1.84 4.81
C VAL A 211 13.43 -2.39 4.84
N VAL A 212 14.13 -2.27 5.96
CA VAL A 212 15.59 -2.46 6.01
C VAL A 212 16.00 -3.86 6.44
N THR A 213 15.25 -4.48 7.37
CA THR A 213 15.74 -5.69 8.07
C THR A 213 14.78 -6.87 8.08
N HIS A 214 13.46 -6.67 8.04
CA HIS A 214 12.50 -7.76 8.30
C HIS A 214 11.70 -8.18 7.06
N GLY A 215 11.45 -7.25 6.13
CA GLY A 215 10.35 -7.37 5.18
C GLY A 215 8.99 -7.04 5.83
N PHE A 216 7.98 -6.85 5.00
CA PHE A 216 6.65 -6.48 5.46
C PHE A 216 5.93 -7.67 6.09
N SER A 217 5.38 -7.48 7.30
CA SER A 217 4.67 -8.53 8.02
C SER A 217 3.18 -8.22 8.12
N TYR A 218 2.36 -9.27 8.05
CA TYR A 218 0.95 -9.17 8.42
C TYR A 218 0.76 -9.09 9.95
N LEU A 219 1.83 -9.28 10.74
CA LEU A 219 1.81 -9.33 12.21
C LEU A 219 0.75 -10.31 12.74
N THR A 220 0.64 -11.48 12.10
CA THR A 220 -0.34 -12.51 12.40
C THR A 220 0.10 -13.39 13.57
N GLU A 221 -0.80 -13.62 14.51
CA GLU A 221 -0.64 -14.58 15.58
C GLU A 221 -1.60 -15.74 15.35
N ARG A 222 -1.12 -16.76 14.64
CA ARG A 222 -1.87 -17.96 14.33
C ARG A 222 -1.12 -19.19 14.81
N PRO A 223 -1.84 -20.20 15.34
CA PRO A 223 -1.27 -21.52 15.47
C PRO A 223 -0.72 -21.99 14.11
N PRO A 224 0.29 -22.87 14.09
CA PRO A 224 0.89 -23.37 12.87
C PRO A 224 -0.04 -24.42 12.22
N ILE A 225 -1.10 -23.95 11.55
CA ILE A 225 -2.16 -24.75 10.92
C ILE A 225 -1.95 -24.81 9.42
N THR A 226 -2.03 -26.01 8.83
CA THR A 226 -2.20 -26.19 7.39
C THR A 226 -3.67 -25.98 7.02
N ILE A 227 -3.94 -25.24 5.95
CA ILE A 227 -5.30 -24.92 5.48
C ILE A 227 -5.38 -25.07 3.96
N VAL A 228 -6.40 -25.79 3.51
CA VAL A 228 -6.88 -25.77 2.12
C VAL A 228 -8.32 -25.27 2.12
N GLN A 229 -8.57 -24.18 1.41
CA GLN A 229 -9.90 -23.61 1.26
C GLN A 229 -10.20 -23.28 -0.19
N ASP A 230 -11.48 -23.31 -0.53
CA ASP A 230 -11.96 -22.96 -1.86
C ASP A 230 -11.88 -21.45 -2.12
N HIS A 231 -11.88 -21.08 -3.40
CA HIS A 231 -11.87 -19.69 -3.83
C HIS A 231 -13.26 -19.05 -3.86
N MET A 232 -13.29 -17.71 -3.99
CA MET A 232 -14.52 -16.94 -4.18
C MET A 232 -15.12 -17.21 -5.56
N LEU A 233 -16.45 -17.14 -5.69
CA LEU A 233 -17.12 -17.35 -6.98
C LEU A 233 -16.64 -16.40 -8.09
N SER A 234 -16.10 -15.22 -7.75
CA SER A 234 -15.61 -14.24 -8.74
C SER A 234 -14.44 -14.78 -9.58
N ILE A 235 -13.51 -15.54 -9.00
CA ILE A 235 -12.41 -16.13 -9.77
C ILE A 235 -12.91 -17.17 -10.77
N TYR A 236 -13.90 -17.98 -10.36
CA TYR A 236 -14.44 -19.05 -11.18
C TYR A 236 -15.24 -18.56 -12.38
N LYS A 237 -16.02 -17.48 -12.24
CA LYS A 237 -16.94 -17.04 -13.29
C LYS A 237 -16.22 -16.38 -14.49
N ARG A 238 -15.50 -15.29 -14.23
CA ARG A 238 -14.87 -14.47 -15.30
C ARG A 238 -13.37 -14.37 -15.13
N GLY A 239 -12.91 -14.44 -13.88
CA GLY A 239 -11.57 -14.04 -13.51
C GLY A 239 -10.46 -15.01 -13.91
N LEU A 240 -10.77 -16.30 -14.15
CA LEU A 240 -9.77 -17.35 -14.15
C LEU A 240 -8.65 -17.11 -15.19
N ARG A 241 -8.97 -17.00 -16.48
CA ARG A 241 -7.96 -16.83 -17.55
C ARG A 241 -7.17 -15.52 -17.38
N SER A 242 -7.86 -14.42 -17.08
CA SER A 242 -7.22 -13.12 -16.87
C SER A 242 -6.27 -13.13 -15.67
N VAL A 243 -6.65 -13.80 -14.58
CA VAL A 243 -5.76 -13.98 -13.41
C VAL A 243 -4.54 -14.80 -13.78
N HIS A 244 -4.67 -15.91 -14.52
CA HIS A 244 -3.50 -16.73 -14.88
C HIS A 244 -2.48 -15.95 -15.73
N GLN A 245 -2.93 -15.08 -16.65
CA GLN A 245 -2.04 -14.16 -17.37
C GLN A 245 -1.31 -13.20 -16.41
N GLU A 246 -2.00 -12.70 -15.39
CA GLU A 246 -1.39 -11.84 -14.37
C GLU A 246 -0.41 -12.61 -13.46
N MET A 247 -0.75 -13.85 -13.08
CA MET A 247 0.13 -14.71 -12.30
C MET A 247 1.42 -15.01 -13.06
N LEU A 248 1.34 -15.28 -14.37
CA LEU A 248 2.50 -15.49 -15.24
C LEU A 248 3.39 -14.23 -15.27
N ARG A 249 2.79 -13.06 -15.46
CA ARG A 249 3.51 -11.77 -15.44
C ARG A 249 4.23 -11.54 -14.10
N LEU A 250 3.54 -11.76 -12.97
CA LEU A 250 4.11 -11.57 -11.63
C LEU A 250 5.21 -12.58 -11.30
N THR A 251 5.10 -13.80 -11.84
CA THR A 251 6.18 -14.81 -11.76
C THR A 251 7.41 -14.35 -12.52
N ASN A 252 7.25 -13.85 -13.75
CA ASN A 252 8.36 -13.31 -14.56
C ASN A 252 9.03 -12.08 -13.90
N LEU A 253 8.28 -11.33 -13.10
CA LEU A 253 8.79 -10.22 -12.29
C LEU A 253 9.37 -10.66 -10.93
N ASN A 254 9.53 -11.98 -10.71
CA ASN A 254 10.07 -12.55 -9.48
C ASN A 254 9.27 -12.15 -8.22
N ARG A 255 7.98 -11.84 -8.38
CA ARG A 255 7.06 -11.50 -7.29
C ARG A 255 6.43 -12.74 -6.70
N TYR A 256 6.23 -13.78 -7.51
CA TYR A 256 5.73 -15.08 -7.11
C TYR A 256 6.76 -16.17 -7.38
N ASP A 257 6.86 -17.12 -6.45
CA ASP A 257 7.46 -18.43 -6.72
C ASP A 257 6.38 -19.38 -7.20
N VAL A 258 6.68 -20.19 -8.20
CA VAL A 258 5.75 -21.19 -8.74
C VAL A 258 6.35 -22.58 -8.62
N LYS A 259 5.55 -23.53 -8.16
CA LYS A 259 5.87 -24.96 -8.15
C LYS A 259 4.75 -25.71 -8.86
N LEU A 260 5.12 -26.41 -9.94
CA LEU A 260 4.21 -27.22 -10.74
C LEU A 260 4.19 -28.67 -10.24
N PHE A 261 3.04 -29.32 -10.37
CA PHE A 261 2.88 -30.72 -10.02
C PHE A 261 2.24 -31.50 -11.18
N PRO A 262 3.02 -31.86 -12.21
CA PRO A 262 2.50 -32.58 -13.39
C PRO A 262 1.94 -33.96 -13.04
N GLU A 263 2.55 -34.63 -12.05
CA GLU A 263 2.19 -35.97 -11.59
C GLU A 263 1.84 -35.95 -10.09
N GLY A 264 0.62 -35.54 -9.77
CA GLY A 264 0.04 -35.66 -8.42
C GLY A 264 -0.17 -34.33 -7.70
N TYR A 265 -0.56 -34.41 -6.42
CA TYR A 265 -0.99 -33.26 -5.60
C TYR A 265 0.01 -32.96 -4.49
N ARG A 266 1.31 -32.92 -4.84
CA ARG A 266 2.44 -32.81 -3.88
C ARG A 266 2.55 -31.42 -3.25
N ILE A 267 2.90 -31.33 -1.98
CA ILE A 267 3.09 -30.04 -1.30
C ILE A 267 4.56 -29.67 -1.17
N HIS A 268 4.86 -28.39 -1.38
CA HIS A 268 6.21 -27.83 -1.27
C HIS A 268 6.58 -27.34 0.14
N SER A 269 5.59 -26.99 0.98
CA SER A 269 5.83 -26.34 2.27
C SER A 269 4.77 -26.71 3.30
N LEU A 270 5.17 -26.94 4.56
CA LEU A 270 4.27 -27.19 5.68
C LEU A 270 4.73 -26.46 6.97
N PRO A 271 3.83 -25.85 7.76
CA PRO A 271 2.42 -25.66 7.47
C PRO A 271 2.22 -24.65 6.33
N CYS A 272 1.15 -24.83 5.55
CA CYS A 272 0.80 -23.95 4.43
C CYS A 272 -0.65 -23.45 4.54
N VAL A 273 -0.89 -22.18 4.21
CA VAL A 273 -2.23 -21.61 4.15
C VAL A 273 -2.56 -21.25 2.71
N PHE A 274 -3.33 -22.10 2.04
CA PHE A 274 -3.92 -21.77 0.75
C PHE A 274 -5.12 -20.84 0.97
N GLY A 275 -4.95 -19.57 0.60
CA GLY A 275 -5.95 -18.51 0.76
C GLY A 275 -7.18 -18.66 -0.14
N ALA A 276 -8.32 -18.11 0.28
CA ALA A 276 -9.44 -17.89 -0.63
C ALA A 276 -9.09 -16.69 -1.53
N ASN A 277 -9.10 -16.91 -2.84
CA ASN A 277 -8.78 -15.90 -3.84
C ASN A 277 -10.04 -15.53 -4.63
N GLY A 278 -10.06 -14.34 -5.20
CA GLY A 278 -11.14 -13.87 -6.07
C GLY A 278 -10.64 -12.83 -7.05
N THR A 279 -11.57 -12.21 -7.75
CA THR A 279 -11.26 -11.16 -8.72
C THR A 279 -12.16 -9.94 -8.61
N VAL A 280 -11.61 -8.80 -9.06
CA VAL A 280 -12.31 -7.53 -9.22
C VAL A 280 -11.97 -6.94 -10.59
N HIS A 281 -12.97 -6.40 -11.28
CA HIS A 281 -12.79 -5.81 -12.59
C HIS A 281 -11.97 -4.51 -12.56
N ARG A 282 -11.06 -4.31 -13.52
CA ARG A 282 -10.36 -3.02 -13.70
C ARG A 282 -11.14 -2.12 -14.64
N THR A 283 -11.79 -1.10 -14.10
CA THR A 283 -12.43 -0.06 -14.92
C THR A 283 -11.45 0.63 -15.88
N SER A 284 -10.19 0.81 -15.45
CA SER A 284 -9.14 1.46 -16.25
C SER A 284 -8.50 0.56 -17.32
N ASP A 285 -8.77 -0.75 -17.29
CA ASP A 285 -8.13 -1.73 -18.19
C ASP A 285 -9.16 -2.85 -18.52
N PRO A 286 -10.17 -2.53 -19.36
CA PRO A 286 -11.25 -3.47 -19.67
C PRO A 286 -10.70 -4.77 -20.27
N GLY A 287 -10.99 -5.90 -19.63
CA GLY A 287 -10.49 -7.22 -20.04
C GLY A 287 -9.39 -7.78 -19.14
N ARG A 288 -8.81 -6.95 -18.27
CA ARG A 288 -7.88 -7.39 -17.23
C ARG A 288 -8.54 -7.31 -15.86
N ASP A 289 -8.73 -8.45 -15.22
CA ASP A 289 -9.21 -8.52 -13.83
C ASP A 289 -8.02 -8.50 -12.85
N ARG A 290 -8.21 -7.88 -11.68
CA ARG A 290 -7.24 -7.94 -10.57
C ARG A 290 -7.58 -9.11 -9.68
N ARG A 291 -6.58 -9.92 -9.31
CA ARG A 291 -6.70 -10.89 -8.23
C ARG A 291 -6.78 -10.19 -6.88
N ILE A 292 -7.65 -10.66 -6.00
CA ILE A 292 -7.73 -10.27 -4.60
C ILE A 292 -7.71 -11.50 -3.69
N VAL A 293 -7.22 -11.34 -2.47
CA VAL A 293 -7.30 -12.33 -1.39
C VAL A 293 -8.46 -11.95 -0.47
N ASP A 294 -9.31 -12.91 -0.08
CA ASP A 294 -10.21 -12.70 1.05
C ASP A 294 -9.44 -12.91 2.35
N GLY A 295 -8.78 -11.87 2.83
CA GLY A 295 -8.03 -11.89 4.09
C GLY A 295 -8.90 -12.19 5.32
N LYS A 296 -10.23 -12.20 5.19
CA LYS A 296 -11.17 -12.55 6.27
C LYS A 296 -11.69 -13.98 6.18
N ALA A 297 -11.34 -14.74 5.15
CA ALA A 297 -11.71 -16.14 5.07
C ALA A 297 -10.94 -17.01 6.09
N PRO A 298 -11.57 -18.05 6.69
CA PRO A 298 -12.95 -18.46 6.47
C PRO A 298 -13.97 -17.56 7.21
N ARG A 299 -15.07 -17.20 6.54
CA ARG A 299 -16.12 -16.34 7.14
C ARG A 299 -17.03 -17.05 8.12
N ARG A 300 -17.20 -18.36 7.96
CA ARG A 300 -17.92 -19.22 8.91
C ARG A 300 -16.92 -19.86 9.86
N LYS A 301 -17.33 -20.11 11.09
CA LYS A 301 -16.50 -20.85 12.06
C LYS A 301 -16.08 -22.20 11.44
N ARG A 302 -14.78 -22.41 11.33
CA ARG A 302 -14.16 -23.66 10.89
C ARG A 302 -13.25 -24.17 11.99
N MET A 303 -13.09 -25.48 12.03
CA MET A 303 -12.25 -26.18 13.01
C MET A 303 -11.19 -27.00 12.27
N THR A 304 -10.12 -27.35 12.97
CA THR A 304 -9.19 -28.40 12.55
C THR A 304 -9.88 -29.77 12.45
N LEU A 305 -9.25 -30.71 11.76
CA LEU A 305 -9.78 -32.06 11.52
C LEU A 305 -10.09 -32.80 12.82
N ASP A 306 -9.25 -32.60 13.85
CA ASP A 306 -9.46 -33.14 15.21
C ASP A 306 -10.54 -32.41 16.02
N LYS A 307 -11.12 -31.34 15.45
CA LYS A 307 -12.15 -30.47 16.03
C LYS A 307 -11.75 -29.74 17.30
N LYS A 308 -10.45 -29.62 17.61
CA LYS A 308 -9.97 -28.95 18.83
C LYS A 308 -9.64 -27.48 18.64
N THR A 309 -9.17 -27.10 17.46
CA THR A 309 -8.66 -25.74 17.21
C THR A 309 -9.57 -24.99 16.25
N VAL A 310 -9.91 -23.74 16.59
CA VAL A 310 -10.65 -22.83 15.69
C VAL A 310 -9.69 -22.27 14.64
N VAL A 311 -10.12 -22.27 13.38
CA VAL A 311 -9.35 -21.68 12.29
C VAL A 311 -9.68 -20.20 12.16
N HIS A 312 -8.77 -19.34 12.59
CA HIS A 312 -8.87 -17.89 12.44
C HIS A 312 -8.38 -17.44 11.06
N SER A 313 -8.92 -16.36 10.52
CA SER A 313 -8.40 -15.73 9.29
C SER A 313 -7.14 -14.90 9.55
N VAL A 314 -6.44 -14.49 8.48
CA VAL A 314 -5.35 -13.51 8.58
C VAL A 314 -5.87 -12.20 9.20
N GLY A 315 -7.03 -11.73 8.77
CA GLY A 315 -7.65 -10.50 9.27
C GLY A 315 -7.97 -10.53 10.77
N VAL A 316 -8.37 -11.68 11.31
CA VAL A 316 -8.60 -11.85 12.76
C VAL A 316 -7.27 -11.93 13.50
N SER A 317 -6.37 -12.79 13.05
CA SER A 317 -5.12 -13.08 13.74
C SER A 317 -4.07 -11.96 13.71
N CYS A 318 -4.19 -11.03 12.76
CA CYS A 318 -3.36 -9.82 12.75
C CYS A 318 -3.82 -8.75 13.75
N GLY A 319 -4.91 -8.95 14.51
CA GLY A 319 -5.36 -7.99 15.53
C GLY A 319 -5.82 -6.64 14.94
N TRP A 320 -6.31 -6.66 13.69
CA TRP A 320 -6.70 -5.44 12.97
C TRP A 320 -7.92 -4.76 13.59
N ASP A 321 -8.97 -5.53 13.88
CA ASP A 321 -10.19 -5.00 14.48
C ASP A 321 -9.97 -4.57 15.95
N ASP A 322 -9.07 -5.24 16.68
CA ASP A 322 -8.64 -4.84 18.03
C ASP A 322 -7.90 -3.51 17.99
N SER A 323 -6.92 -3.36 17.08
CA SER A 323 -6.20 -2.10 16.89
C SER A 323 -7.15 -0.95 16.58
N LYS A 324 -8.15 -1.18 15.71
CA LYS A 324 -9.20 -0.18 15.42
C LYS A 324 -10.04 0.17 16.65
N THR A 325 -10.32 -0.79 17.51
CA THR A 325 -11.09 -0.57 18.74
C THR A 325 -10.31 0.29 19.72
N ILE A 326 -9.02 0.00 19.91
CA ILE A 326 -8.12 0.80 20.76
C ILE A 326 -8.03 2.25 20.25
N HIS A 327 -7.81 2.45 18.95
CA HIS A 327 -7.79 3.80 18.35
C HIS A 327 -9.10 4.58 18.51
N ARG A 328 -10.25 3.89 18.52
CA ARG A 328 -11.55 4.55 18.77
C ARG A 328 -11.70 4.94 20.24
N ALA A 329 -11.25 4.10 21.16
CA ALA A 329 -11.32 4.37 22.59
C ALA A 329 -10.41 5.54 23.01
N SER A 330 -9.25 5.69 22.35
CA SER A 330 -8.31 6.79 22.64
C SER A 330 -8.73 8.14 22.08
N ASN A 331 -9.61 8.16 21.07
CA ASN A 331 -10.11 9.39 20.47
C ASN A 331 -11.37 9.85 21.23
N SER A 332 -11.24 10.88 22.06
CA SER A 332 -12.30 11.45 22.90
C SER A 332 -13.45 12.14 22.14
N ARG A 333 -13.60 11.94 20.83
CA ARG A 333 -14.69 12.50 20.01
C ARG A 333 -15.32 11.44 19.11
N PRO A 334 -16.65 11.23 19.20
CA PRO A 334 -17.33 10.13 18.53
C PRO A 334 -17.52 10.35 17.02
N SER A 335 -17.57 9.19 16.34
CA SER A 335 -18.21 8.91 15.04
C SER A 335 -17.88 9.84 13.87
N TRP A 336 -16.76 9.53 13.22
CA TRP A 336 -16.51 9.83 11.82
C TRP A 336 -17.64 9.23 10.95
N LEU A 337 -18.51 10.07 10.39
CA LEU A 337 -19.48 9.64 9.37
C LEU A 337 -18.72 9.03 8.19
N ARG A 338 -19.00 7.76 7.90
CA ARG A 338 -18.40 6.99 6.81
C ARG A 338 -19.03 7.37 5.47
N HIS A 339 -18.72 8.52 4.89
CA HIS A 339 -19.00 8.75 3.46
C HIS A 339 -17.86 9.54 2.83
N SER A 340 -17.28 8.94 1.77
CA SER A 340 -16.29 9.45 0.80
C SER A 340 -15.05 10.21 1.33
N PRO A 341 -13.83 9.93 0.84
CA PRO A 341 -12.63 10.76 1.09
C PRO A 341 -12.79 12.25 0.74
N ALA A 342 -13.86 12.64 0.05
CA ALA A 342 -14.03 13.98 -0.50
C ALA A 342 -14.41 15.08 0.52
N PHE A 343 -15.18 14.80 1.58
CA PHE A 343 -15.82 15.88 2.38
C PHE A 343 -15.93 15.59 3.89
N ARG A 344 -14.81 15.50 4.61
CA ARG A 344 -14.85 15.48 6.08
C ARG A 344 -14.45 16.84 6.64
N LYS A 345 -15.27 17.42 7.52
CA LYS A 345 -14.88 18.62 8.27
C LYS A 345 -13.86 18.24 9.34
N GLN A 346 -12.82 19.05 9.53
CA GLN A 346 -12.06 18.98 10.77
C GLN A 346 -11.87 20.33 11.49
N PRO A 347 -11.87 20.30 12.83
CA PRO A 347 -11.70 21.50 13.64
C PRO A 347 -10.24 21.98 13.60
N MET A 348 -10.04 23.30 13.64
CA MET A 348 -8.72 23.94 13.61
C MET A 348 -7.75 23.40 14.67
N ALA A 349 -8.25 23.04 15.86
CA ALA A 349 -7.43 22.45 16.92
C ALA A 349 -6.75 21.14 16.51
N ALA A 350 -7.36 20.33 15.64
CA ALA A 350 -6.77 19.09 15.14
C ALA A 350 -5.63 19.35 14.13
N LEU A 351 -5.73 20.46 13.38
CA LEU A 351 -4.69 20.88 12.44
C LEU A 351 -3.43 21.38 13.18
N LEU A 352 -3.61 21.97 14.37
CA LEU A 352 -2.53 22.49 15.21
C LEU A 352 -1.86 21.40 16.09
N GLN A 353 -2.49 20.24 16.24
CA GLN A 353 -1.92 19.12 17.01
C GLN A 353 -0.89 18.35 16.19
N GLY A 354 0.36 18.35 16.66
CA GLY A 354 1.46 17.59 16.06
C GLY A 354 1.30 16.07 16.22
N PRO A 355 2.08 15.27 15.45
CA PRO A 355 1.99 13.80 15.44
C PRO A 355 2.30 13.14 16.79
N GLN A 356 2.97 13.85 17.71
CA GLN A 356 3.43 13.34 19.01
C GLN A 356 2.30 12.96 19.98
N LEU A 357 1.07 13.44 19.77
CA LEU A 357 -0.07 13.12 20.64
C LEU A 357 -0.75 11.78 20.30
N ARG A 358 -0.24 11.04 19.31
CA ARG A 358 -0.86 9.79 18.83
C ARG A 358 -0.32 8.58 19.60
N LEU A 359 -1.20 7.60 19.83
CA LEU A 359 -0.80 6.32 20.42
C LEU A 359 0.21 5.60 19.51
N ALA A 360 1.36 5.25 20.08
CA ALA A 360 2.37 4.46 19.39
C ALA A 360 1.94 3.01 19.24
N ALA A 361 1.93 2.50 18.00
CA ALA A 361 1.64 1.10 17.74
C ALA A 361 2.81 0.20 18.13
N SER A 362 2.54 -1.00 18.63
CA SER A 362 3.59 -1.89 19.15
C SER A 362 4.39 -2.62 18.08
N SER A 363 3.87 -2.70 16.84
CA SER A 363 4.50 -3.41 15.71
C SER A 363 4.96 -4.85 16.01
N THR A 364 4.35 -5.47 17.01
CA THR A 364 4.70 -6.80 17.54
C THR A 364 3.45 -7.58 17.92
N THR A 365 3.49 -8.91 17.75
CA THR A 365 2.44 -9.79 18.28
C THR A 365 2.60 -9.95 19.80
N PRO A 366 1.52 -10.31 20.53
CA PRO A 366 1.59 -10.70 21.93
C PRO A 366 2.68 -11.74 22.23
N SER A 367 2.82 -12.77 21.39
CA SER A 367 3.89 -13.77 21.52
C SER A 367 5.30 -13.15 21.38
N GLN A 368 5.49 -12.23 20.43
CA GLN A 368 6.76 -11.51 20.27
C GLN A 368 7.06 -10.61 21.46
N ALA A 369 6.06 -9.85 21.94
CA ALA A 369 6.21 -8.99 23.11
C ALA A 369 6.55 -9.78 24.36
N ARG A 370 5.91 -10.96 24.55
CA ARG A 370 6.26 -11.89 25.63
C ARG A 370 7.70 -12.39 25.50
N ALA A 371 8.14 -12.77 24.30
CA ALA A 371 9.50 -13.23 24.07
C ALA A 371 10.54 -12.14 24.36
N MET A 372 10.26 -10.90 23.97
CA MET A 372 11.11 -9.74 24.30
C MET A 372 11.16 -9.49 25.81
N ALA A 373 10.01 -9.49 26.49
CA ALA A 373 9.96 -9.32 27.95
C ALA A 373 10.75 -10.40 28.70
N VAL A 374 10.71 -11.66 28.23
CA VAL A 374 11.54 -12.75 28.78
C VAL A 374 13.03 -12.50 28.50
N ALA A 375 13.38 -12.05 27.29
CA ALA A 375 14.76 -11.70 26.94
C ALA A 375 15.31 -10.54 27.80
N ASP A 376 14.43 -9.63 28.22
CA ASP A 376 14.73 -8.54 29.17
C ASP A 376 14.79 -9.01 30.64
N GLY A 377 14.70 -10.32 30.88
CA GLY A 377 14.82 -10.92 32.22
C GLY A 377 13.55 -10.91 33.06
N LEU A 378 12.39 -10.53 32.49
CA LEU A 378 11.12 -10.57 33.21
C LEU A 378 10.60 -12.01 33.34
N SER A 379 10.01 -12.31 34.50
CA SER A 379 9.40 -13.61 34.80
C SER A 379 8.21 -13.48 35.74
N GLY A 380 7.41 -14.55 35.88
CA GLY A 380 6.28 -14.61 36.80
C GLY A 380 5.26 -13.48 36.57
N GLN A 381 4.85 -12.84 37.67
CA GLN A 381 3.85 -11.76 37.63
C GLN A 381 4.32 -10.53 36.85
N ALA A 382 5.62 -10.21 36.87
CA ALA A 382 6.16 -9.06 36.15
C ALA A 382 6.04 -9.25 34.62
N LEU A 383 6.25 -10.48 34.14
CA LEU A 383 6.03 -10.84 32.74
C LEU A 383 4.55 -10.68 32.34
N GLU A 384 3.62 -11.20 33.15
CA GLU A 384 2.20 -11.09 32.84
C GLU A 384 1.70 -9.65 32.84
N LEU A 385 2.23 -8.81 33.73
CA LEU A 385 1.95 -7.36 33.75
C LEU A 385 2.44 -6.69 32.48
N ALA A 386 3.66 -6.99 32.02
CA ALA A 386 4.22 -6.43 30.79
C ALA A 386 3.43 -6.83 29.54
N VAL A 387 3.05 -8.11 29.44
CA VAL A 387 2.22 -8.62 28.33
C VAL A 387 0.81 -8.02 28.35
N SER A 388 0.22 -7.86 29.53
CA SER A 388 -1.08 -7.21 29.68
C SER A 388 -1.04 -5.74 29.29
N ALA A 389 0.02 -5.02 29.65
CA ALA A 389 0.22 -3.64 29.24
C ALA A 389 0.41 -3.52 27.71
N HIS A 390 1.11 -4.47 27.08
CA HIS A 390 1.25 -4.53 25.62
C HIS A 390 -0.11 -4.68 24.92
N ALA A 391 -1.01 -5.52 25.45
CA ALA A 391 -2.33 -5.77 24.86
C ALA A 391 -3.25 -4.53 24.84
N LEU A 392 -2.96 -3.51 25.65
CA LEU A 392 -3.69 -2.24 25.64
C LEU A 392 -3.25 -1.30 24.52
N ARG A 393 -2.18 -1.64 23.79
CA ARG A 393 -1.65 -0.86 22.68
C ARG A 393 -2.11 -1.43 21.34
N PRO A 394 -2.35 -0.56 20.35
CA PRO A 394 -2.71 -1.04 19.02
C PRO A 394 -1.51 -1.75 18.38
N ARG A 395 -1.76 -2.89 17.73
CA ARG A 395 -0.71 -3.62 16.99
C ARG A 395 -0.34 -2.89 15.69
N HIS A 396 -1.37 -2.38 15.01
CA HIS A 396 -1.23 -1.59 13.79
C HIS A 396 -1.54 -0.12 14.06
N PRO A 397 -0.73 0.82 13.54
CA PRO A 397 -1.06 2.24 13.63
C PRO A 397 -2.32 2.56 12.81
N PRO A 398 -2.94 3.73 13.01
CA PRO A 398 -4.08 4.12 12.20
C PRO A 398 -3.61 4.33 10.75
N GLU A 399 -4.41 3.87 9.79
CA GLU A 399 -4.21 4.16 8.37
C GLU A 399 -4.70 5.58 8.09
N LEU A 400 -3.76 6.53 8.07
CA LEU A 400 -4.07 7.94 7.89
C LEU A 400 -3.89 8.34 6.43
N LYS A 401 -5.01 8.64 5.78
CA LYS A 401 -5.03 9.07 4.39
C LYS A 401 -5.46 10.53 4.31
N TRP A 402 -4.87 11.22 3.36
CA TRP A 402 -5.30 12.55 2.96
C TRP A 402 -6.73 12.53 2.38
N LEU A 403 -7.40 13.65 2.53
CA LEU A 403 -8.75 13.90 2.03
C LEU A 403 -8.74 14.96 0.94
N PHE A 404 -9.79 15.03 0.12
CA PHE A 404 -9.83 16.01 -0.97
C PHE A 404 -9.92 17.44 -0.42
N VAL A 405 -10.60 17.61 0.71
CA VAL A 405 -10.65 18.89 1.43
C VAL A 405 -9.27 19.33 1.96
N ASP A 406 -8.41 18.38 2.35
CA ASP A 406 -7.04 18.70 2.79
C ASP A 406 -6.23 19.26 1.63
N LEU A 407 -6.37 18.62 0.47
CA LEU A 407 -5.77 19.10 -0.77
C LEU A 407 -6.26 20.50 -1.12
N MET A 408 -7.58 20.72 -1.14
CA MET A 408 -8.13 22.04 -1.49
C MET A 408 -7.76 23.14 -0.49
N LEU A 409 -7.69 22.84 0.82
CA LEU A 409 -7.18 23.79 1.81
C LEU A 409 -5.74 24.19 1.50
N SER A 410 -4.89 23.21 1.16
CA SER A 410 -3.50 23.45 0.81
C SER A 410 -3.34 24.23 -0.49
N VAL A 411 -4.21 23.96 -1.48
CA VAL A 411 -4.32 24.76 -2.70
C VAL A 411 -4.65 26.21 -2.36
N CYS A 412 -5.60 26.49 -1.45
CA CYS A 412 -5.92 27.87 -1.05
C CYS A 412 -4.73 28.56 -0.36
N ILE A 413 -4.03 27.88 0.55
CA ILE A 413 -2.84 28.40 1.23
C ILE A 413 -1.74 28.75 0.21
N LEU A 414 -1.46 27.84 -0.73
CA LEU A 414 -0.44 28.04 -1.76
C LEU A 414 -0.86 29.07 -2.82
N ALA A 415 -2.16 29.15 -3.15
CA ALA A 415 -2.69 30.17 -4.06
C ALA A 415 -2.58 31.57 -3.49
N HIS A 416 -2.60 31.72 -2.16
CA HIS A 416 -2.31 32.99 -1.53
C HIS A 416 -0.86 33.42 -1.74
N ALA A 417 0.11 32.52 -1.54
CA ALA A 417 1.50 32.78 -1.88
C ALA A 417 1.68 33.08 -3.39
N GLY A 418 0.99 32.33 -4.25
CA GLY A 418 0.97 32.56 -5.70
C GLY A 418 0.44 33.95 -6.07
N ALA A 419 -0.63 34.42 -5.41
CA ALA A 419 -1.18 35.75 -5.63
C ALA A 419 -0.19 36.86 -5.25
N LEU A 420 0.55 36.70 -4.16
CA LEU A 420 1.60 37.65 -3.74
C LEU A 420 2.80 37.67 -4.71
N LEU A 421 3.10 36.53 -5.31
CA LEU A 421 4.23 36.35 -6.24
C LEU A 421 3.86 36.56 -7.71
N HIS A 422 2.57 36.75 -8.02
CA HIS A 422 2.04 36.69 -9.39
C HIS A 422 2.43 35.41 -10.14
N GLN A 423 2.36 34.28 -9.43
CA GLN A 423 2.68 32.96 -9.94
C GLN A 423 1.47 32.02 -9.88
N PRO A 424 1.23 31.18 -10.91
CA PRO A 424 0.13 30.24 -10.91
C PRO A 424 0.37 29.10 -9.91
N VAL A 425 -0.69 28.41 -9.51
CA VAL A 425 -0.60 27.15 -8.76
C VAL A 425 -0.80 25.98 -9.72
N LEU A 426 0.10 25.01 -9.66
CA LEU A 426 0.12 23.83 -10.51
C LEU A 426 -0.05 22.58 -9.66
N THR A 427 -0.57 21.53 -10.29
CA THR A 427 -0.62 20.16 -9.76
C THR A 427 0.16 19.21 -10.65
N GLN A 428 0.81 18.25 -10.04
CA GLN A 428 1.45 17.09 -10.64
C GLN A 428 0.86 15.82 -10.02
N GLU A 429 0.25 14.96 -10.82
CA GLU A 429 -0.34 13.69 -10.41
C GLU A 429 0.35 12.53 -11.11
N ASP A 430 0.57 11.45 -10.38
CA ASP A 430 1.17 10.21 -10.86
C ASP A 430 0.45 9.00 -10.22
N ASP A 431 0.91 7.78 -10.47
CA ASP A 431 0.34 6.55 -9.93
C ASP A 431 1.46 5.53 -9.69
N GLU A 432 1.42 4.75 -8.62
CA GLU A 432 2.37 3.64 -8.43
C GLU A 432 1.90 2.39 -9.19
N ALA A 433 2.76 1.84 -10.05
CA ALA A 433 2.45 0.60 -10.73
C ALA A 433 2.45 -0.56 -9.73
N ASP A 434 1.33 -1.30 -9.67
CA ASP A 434 1.25 -2.52 -8.88
C ASP A 434 1.70 -2.33 -7.41
N CYS A 435 1.36 -1.18 -6.80
CA CYS A 435 1.85 -0.73 -5.49
C CYS A 435 2.11 -1.87 -4.47
N PHE A 436 1.09 -2.66 -4.10
CA PHE A 436 1.24 -3.74 -3.12
C PHE A 436 2.27 -4.82 -3.52
N PHE A 437 2.46 -5.05 -4.82
CA PHE A 437 3.43 -6.01 -5.36
C PHE A 437 4.87 -5.48 -5.42
N GLN A 438 5.12 -4.32 -4.81
CA GLN A 438 6.47 -3.79 -4.57
C GLN A 438 6.95 -4.05 -3.13
N PHE A 439 6.04 -4.43 -2.21
CA PHE A 439 6.31 -4.61 -0.79
C PHE A 439 6.70 -6.05 -0.48
N MET A 440 8.00 -6.35 -0.40
CA MET A 440 8.50 -7.70 -0.11
C MET A 440 8.11 -8.18 1.29
N ILE A 441 7.33 -9.25 1.37
CA ILE A 441 6.90 -9.78 2.67
C ILE A 441 8.02 -10.51 3.38
N SER A 442 8.02 -10.36 4.71
CA SER A 442 8.92 -11.08 5.59
C SER A 442 8.85 -12.59 5.33
N ILE A 443 9.98 -13.27 5.41
CA ILE A 443 10.06 -14.71 5.14
C ILE A 443 9.12 -15.48 6.08
N ALA A 444 9.00 -15.04 7.34
CA ALA A 444 8.09 -15.64 8.32
C ALA A 444 6.60 -15.53 7.94
N SER A 445 6.18 -14.42 7.30
CA SER A 445 4.78 -14.23 6.87
C SER A 445 4.42 -14.97 5.57
N ARG A 446 5.39 -15.52 4.83
CA ARG A 446 5.14 -16.22 3.56
C ARG A 446 4.25 -17.45 3.68
N ARG A 447 4.22 -18.11 4.84
CA ARG A 447 3.33 -19.26 5.09
C ARG A 447 1.83 -18.91 4.98
N ASP A 448 1.49 -17.64 5.19
CA ASP A 448 0.12 -17.12 5.12
C ASP A 448 -0.23 -16.57 3.71
N ALA A 449 0.69 -16.70 2.75
CA ALA A 449 0.59 -16.11 1.40
C ALA A 449 0.74 -17.15 0.28
N LEU A 450 0.20 -18.36 0.48
CA LEU A 450 0.14 -19.39 -0.56
C LEU A 450 -1.19 -19.36 -1.32
N ILE A 451 -1.11 -19.66 -2.60
CA ILE A 451 -2.22 -19.76 -3.55
C ILE A 451 -2.08 -21.07 -4.30
N ALA A 452 -3.18 -21.78 -4.48
CA ALA A 452 -3.25 -22.95 -5.33
C ALA A 452 -4.14 -22.61 -6.53
N LEU A 453 -3.58 -22.61 -7.73
CA LEU A 453 -4.28 -22.33 -8.99
C LEU A 453 -3.80 -23.31 -10.07
N LEU A 454 -4.27 -23.17 -11.30
CA LEU A 454 -3.76 -23.99 -12.41
C LEU A 454 -2.39 -23.45 -12.87
N ASP A 455 -1.65 -24.29 -13.58
CA ASP A 455 -0.45 -23.90 -14.31
C ASP A 455 -0.79 -22.72 -15.26
N PRO A 456 -0.14 -21.55 -15.09
CA PRO A 456 -0.52 -20.36 -15.82
C PRO A 456 -0.05 -20.41 -17.27
N GLU A 457 1.04 -21.13 -17.57
CA GLU A 457 1.55 -21.31 -18.93
C GLU A 457 0.64 -22.25 -19.71
N ALA A 458 0.24 -23.38 -19.10
CA ALA A 458 -0.69 -24.32 -19.70
C ALA A 458 -2.06 -23.66 -19.97
N VAL A 459 -2.60 -22.89 -19.01
CA VAL A 459 -3.84 -22.12 -19.22
C VAL A 459 -3.70 -21.09 -20.34
N ALA A 460 -2.57 -20.39 -20.42
CA ALA A 460 -2.30 -19.41 -21.47
C ALA A 460 -2.16 -20.08 -22.85
N ALA A 461 -1.60 -21.29 -22.92
CA ALA A 461 -1.50 -22.11 -24.12
C ALA A 461 -2.84 -22.74 -24.54
N GLY A 462 -3.89 -22.61 -23.73
CA GLY A 462 -5.20 -23.19 -24.02
C GLY A 462 -5.32 -24.68 -23.67
N ASP A 463 -4.48 -25.19 -22.78
CA ASP A 463 -4.66 -26.53 -22.21
C ASP A 463 -5.99 -26.60 -21.44
N HIS A 464 -6.72 -27.71 -21.62
CA HIS A 464 -8.01 -27.97 -20.98
C HIS A 464 -7.87 -28.88 -19.75
N SER A 465 -6.67 -29.44 -19.50
CA SER A 465 -6.35 -30.22 -18.31
C SER A 465 -5.02 -29.79 -17.65
N PRO A 466 -4.79 -28.48 -17.43
CA PRO A 466 -3.57 -27.99 -16.82
C PRO A 466 -3.37 -28.54 -15.41
N ALA A 467 -2.10 -28.76 -15.05
CA ALA A 467 -1.72 -29.23 -13.72
C ALA A 467 -2.04 -28.18 -12.63
N MET A 468 -2.07 -28.62 -11.38
CA MET A 468 -2.11 -27.72 -10.22
C MET A 468 -0.74 -27.06 -10.04
N ALA A 469 -0.75 -25.79 -9.66
CA ALA A 469 0.41 -24.98 -9.34
C ALA A 469 0.24 -24.33 -7.95
N ASP A 470 1.28 -24.46 -7.12
CA ASP A 470 1.39 -23.68 -5.90
C ASP A 470 2.17 -22.40 -6.18
N TYR A 471 1.57 -21.27 -5.84
CA TYR A 471 2.21 -19.97 -5.88
C TYR A 471 2.47 -19.51 -4.46
N LEU A 472 3.71 -19.10 -4.21
CA LEU A 472 4.07 -18.39 -2.99
C LEU A 472 4.26 -16.92 -3.30
N GLU A 473 3.44 -16.07 -2.68
CA GLU A 473 3.60 -14.63 -2.82
C GLU A 473 4.84 -14.16 -2.06
N ARG A 474 5.76 -13.46 -2.74
CA ARG A 474 6.90 -12.80 -2.10
C ARG A 474 6.59 -11.37 -1.70
N VAL A 475 5.41 -10.88 -2.04
CA VAL A 475 4.95 -9.50 -1.88
C VAL A 475 3.58 -9.43 -1.21
N LEU A 476 3.19 -8.24 -0.74
CA LEU A 476 1.90 -8.04 -0.08
C LEU A 476 0.74 -8.31 -1.05
N SER A 477 -0.29 -8.98 -0.55
CA SER A 477 -1.49 -9.29 -1.33
C SER A 477 -2.51 -8.15 -1.25
N MET A 478 -3.24 -7.93 -2.34
CA MET A 478 -4.42 -7.05 -2.34
C MET A 478 -5.59 -7.74 -1.62
N GLY A 479 -6.29 -7.01 -0.73
CA GLY A 479 -7.42 -7.54 0.05
C GLY A 479 -7.05 -8.06 1.45
N THR A 480 -5.76 -8.04 1.82
CA THR A 480 -5.32 -8.33 3.19
C THR A 480 -5.25 -7.04 4.00
N PRO A 481 -5.90 -6.93 5.18
CA PRO A 481 -6.10 -5.64 5.87
C PRO A 481 -4.85 -4.80 6.15
N PRO A 482 -3.69 -5.36 6.56
CA PRO A 482 -2.48 -4.56 6.81
C PRO A 482 -1.79 -4.04 5.55
N SER A 483 -2.11 -4.56 4.35
CA SER A 483 -1.36 -4.21 3.13
C SER A 483 -1.44 -2.73 2.78
N SER A 484 -2.64 -2.16 2.83
CA SER A 484 -2.84 -0.73 2.55
C SER A 484 -2.29 0.17 3.65
N CYS A 485 -2.22 -0.32 4.89
CA CYS A 485 -1.57 0.38 5.99
C CYS A 485 -0.07 0.55 5.74
N TRP A 486 0.62 -0.51 5.33
CA TRP A 486 2.05 -0.44 4.99
C TRP A 486 2.31 0.51 3.83
N ALA A 487 1.51 0.39 2.76
CA ALA A 487 1.65 1.27 1.59
C ALA A 487 1.43 2.74 1.94
N GLN A 488 0.36 3.06 2.69
CA GLN A 488 0.11 4.43 3.12
C GLN A 488 1.25 4.98 3.99
N ARG A 489 1.79 4.19 4.92
CA ARG A 489 2.88 4.63 5.82
C ARG A 489 4.15 4.94 5.04
N LEU A 490 4.56 4.04 4.15
CA LEU A 490 5.72 4.26 3.29
C LEU A 490 5.56 5.51 2.44
N ASN A 491 4.40 5.66 1.81
CA ASN A 491 4.16 6.74 0.85
C ASN A 491 3.98 8.10 1.53
N THR A 492 3.54 8.11 2.80
CA THR A 492 3.62 9.30 3.65
C THR A 492 5.07 9.74 3.90
N GLU A 493 5.98 8.82 4.22
CA GLU A 493 7.40 9.16 4.43
C GLU A 493 8.09 9.61 3.14
N ILE A 494 7.79 8.96 2.01
CA ILE A 494 8.26 9.37 0.68
C ILE A 494 7.79 10.78 0.36
N GLY A 495 6.52 11.11 0.61
CA GLY A 495 5.99 12.44 0.39
C GLY A 495 6.67 13.52 1.23
N GLU A 496 6.91 13.24 2.52
CA GLU A 496 7.61 14.19 3.41
C GLU A 496 9.09 14.37 3.00
N GLU A 497 9.76 13.30 2.56
CA GLU A 497 11.12 13.40 2.02
C GLU A 497 11.15 14.18 0.70
N HIS A 498 10.18 13.96 -0.19
CA HIS A 498 10.04 14.74 -1.42
C HIS A 498 9.85 16.23 -1.12
N ASP A 499 8.98 16.58 -0.17
CA ASP A 499 8.79 17.97 0.29
C ASP A 499 10.08 18.55 0.84
N ARG A 500 10.84 17.79 1.63
CA ARG A 500 12.14 18.21 2.18
C ARG A 500 13.17 18.46 1.09
N LEU A 501 13.26 17.59 0.09
CA LEU A 501 14.18 17.74 -1.04
C LEU A 501 13.81 18.95 -1.90
N CYS A 502 12.52 19.15 -2.20
CA CYS A 502 12.04 20.33 -2.91
C CYS A 502 12.37 21.60 -2.13
N ALA A 503 12.07 21.65 -0.84
CA ALA A 503 12.37 22.79 0.02
C ALA A 503 13.87 23.11 0.04
N ALA A 504 14.73 22.10 0.17
CA ALA A 504 16.18 22.27 0.13
C ALA A 504 16.65 22.87 -1.20
N SER A 505 16.10 22.41 -2.32
CA SER A 505 16.43 22.96 -3.64
C SER A 505 15.91 24.39 -3.85
N ASP A 506 14.82 24.77 -3.16
CA ASP A 506 14.16 26.06 -3.35
C ASP A 506 14.74 27.18 -2.46
N VAL A 507 15.60 26.86 -1.49
CA VAL A 507 16.18 27.84 -0.54
C VAL A 507 16.76 29.09 -1.23
N PRO A 508 17.64 28.98 -2.26
CA PRO A 508 18.21 30.17 -2.91
C PRO A 508 17.14 31.03 -3.59
N HIS A 509 16.11 30.39 -4.16
CA HIS A 509 15.01 31.08 -4.84
C HIS A 509 14.10 31.79 -3.84
N VAL A 510 13.76 31.15 -2.72
CA VAL A 510 12.95 31.77 -1.65
C VAL A 510 13.66 32.99 -1.07
N ILE A 511 14.98 32.93 -0.83
CA ILE A 511 15.77 34.08 -0.35
C ILE A 511 15.65 35.27 -1.33
N ALA A 512 15.84 35.02 -2.63
CA ALA A 512 15.71 36.06 -3.65
C ALA A 512 14.29 36.66 -3.69
N LEU A 513 13.26 35.81 -3.61
CA LEU A 513 11.87 36.26 -3.61
C LEU A 513 11.55 37.13 -2.39
N ARG A 514 11.97 36.73 -1.19
CA ARG A 514 11.80 37.52 0.04
C ARG A 514 12.47 38.89 -0.05
N ALA A 515 13.69 38.94 -0.59
CA ALA A 515 14.40 40.21 -0.78
C ALA A 515 13.71 41.14 -1.78
N SER A 516 13.07 40.58 -2.81
CA SER A 516 12.41 41.34 -3.88
C SER A 516 10.95 41.72 -3.60
N ASN A 517 10.29 41.09 -2.63
CA ASN A 517 8.85 41.24 -2.40
C ASN A 517 8.53 41.23 -0.90
N THR A 518 8.24 42.42 -0.35
CA THR A 518 7.96 42.62 1.08
C THR A 518 6.66 41.96 1.56
N LEU A 519 5.65 41.87 0.70
CA LEU A 519 4.40 41.17 1.05
C LEU A 519 4.64 39.66 1.18
N PHE A 520 5.43 39.10 0.26
CA PHE A 520 5.82 37.70 0.32
C PHE A 520 6.74 37.40 1.52
N ASP A 521 7.67 38.29 1.86
CA ASP A 521 8.48 38.15 3.08
C ASP A 521 7.59 38.16 4.35
N GLY A 522 6.61 39.06 4.40
CA GLY A 522 5.60 39.07 5.47
C GLY A 522 4.81 37.77 5.58
N TRP A 523 4.46 37.16 4.43
CA TRP A 523 3.87 35.82 4.40
C TRP A 523 4.83 34.78 4.99
N CYS A 524 6.09 34.73 4.55
CA CYS A 524 7.10 33.80 5.07
C CYS A 524 7.25 33.88 6.58
N ILE A 525 7.34 35.10 7.15
CA ILE A 525 7.45 35.30 8.60
C ILE A 525 6.27 34.68 9.35
N GLN A 526 5.03 34.86 8.86
CA GLN A 526 3.86 34.24 9.48
C GLN A 526 3.90 32.71 9.39
N ARG A 527 4.33 32.18 8.24
CA ARG A 527 4.47 30.72 8.04
C ARG A 527 5.57 30.13 8.92
N GLU A 528 6.67 30.82 9.12
CA GLU A 528 7.76 30.41 10.03
C GLU A 528 7.28 30.37 11.48
N ALA A 529 6.44 31.32 11.90
CA ALA A 529 5.81 31.27 13.22
C ALA A 529 4.90 30.04 13.39
N LEU A 530 4.14 29.66 12.35
CA LEU A 530 3.36 28.41 12.36
C LEU A 530 4.25 27.17 12.37
N ALA A 531 5.38 27.19 11.64
CA ALA A 531 6.33 26.08 11.63
C ALA A 531 6.88 25.83 13.05
N ALA A 532 7.21 26.90 13.77
CA ALA A 532 7.65 26.82 15.17
C ALA A 532 6.56 26.26 16.10
N LEU A 533 5.29 26.61 15.86
CA LEU A 533 4.15 26.12 16.67
C LEU A 533 3.82 24.65 16.39
N THR A 534 3.83 24.24 15.13
CA THR A 534 3.38 22.91 14.69
C THR A 534 4.50 21.88 14.63
N GLY A 535 5.76 22.32 14.57
CA GLY A 535 6.93 21.48 14.34
C GLY A 535 7.03 20.93 12.92
N ARG A 536 6.34 21.54 11.94
CA ARG A 536 6.27 21.08 10.54
C ARG A 536 6.75 22.16 9.56
N ALA A 537 7.07 21.75 8.34
CA ALA A 537 7.41 22.67 7.25
C ALA A 537 6.18 23.45 6.77
N GLU A 538 5.85 24.54 7.45
CA GLU A 538 4.71 25.40 7.11
C GLU A 538 5.06 26.49 6.09
N CYS A 539 6.31 26.96 6.09
CA CYS A 539 6.82 27.91 5.08
C CYS A 539 7.32 27.16 3.84
N ALA A 540 6.40 26.64 3.04
CA ALA A 540 6.69 25.87 1.83
C ALA A 540 5.86 26.38 0.63
N LEU A 541 6.46 26.35 -0.56
CA LEU A 541 5.80 26.70 -1.84
C LEU A 541 5.40 25.47 -2.65
N SER A 542 5.49 24.29 -2.04
CA SER A 542 4.99 23.03 -2.55
C SER A 542 4.54 22.12 -1.41
N LYS A 543 3.61 21.22 -1.70
CA LYS A 543 3.19 20.17 -0.77
C LYS A 543 2.81 18.90 -1.51
N SER A 544 3.27 17.77 -0.98
CA SER A 544 3.02 16.43 -1.51
C SER A 544 1.89 15.73 -0.74
N PHE A 545 1.02 15.05 -1.47
CA PHE A 545 -0.12 14.31 -0.95
C PHE A 545 -0.12 12.89 -1.50
N TRP A 546 -0.26 11.89 -0.62
CA TRP A 546 -0.22 10.49 -1.01
C TRP A 546 -1.43 9.73 -0.48
N TYR A 547 -2.29 9.25 -1.38
CA TYR A 547 -3.37 8.35 -1.02
C TYR A 547 -2.99 6.94 -1.46
N THR A 548 -2.30 6.20 -0.58
CA THR A 548 -1.75 4.89 -0.92
C THR A 548 -0.89 5.01 -2.20
N ASP A 549 -1.34 4.49 -3.34
CA ASP A 549 -0.66 4.48 -4.63
C ASP A 549 -0.87 5.73 -5.50
N ASP A 550 -1.74 6.67 -5.09
CA ASP A 550 -2.12 7.86 -5.86
C ASP A 550 -1.45 9.13 -5.29
N PRO A 551 -0.26 9.56 -5.77
CA PRO A 551 0.33 10.84 -5.40
C PRO A 551 -0.26 12.05 -6.14
N CYS A 552 -0.26 13.19 -5.45
CA CYS A 552 -0.60 14.50 -5.97
C CYS A 552 0.32 15.54 -5.32
N ASN A 553 0.98 16.39 -6.11
CA ASN A 553 1.85 17.46 -5.62
C ASN A 553 1.31 18.81 -6.06
N ILE A 554 1.16 19.76 -5.15
CA ILE A 554 0.77 21.14 -5.47
C ILE A 554 1.98 22.04 -5.35
N THR A 555 2.23 22.90 -6.34
CA THR A 555 3.39 23.80 -6.38
C THR A 555 3.02 25.18 -6.91
N VAL A 556 3.59 26.23 -6.33
CA VAL A 556 3.49 27.60 -6.85
C VAL A 556 4.55 27.81 -7.93
N GLY A 557 4.19 28.39 -9.08
CA GLY A 557 5.13 28.83 -10.13
C GLY A 557 5.61 27.72 -11.09
N VAL A 558 5.72 28.06 -12.37
CA VAL A 558 6.06 27.14 -13.47
C VAL A 558 7.47 26.57 -13.35
N GLU A 559 8.50 27.42 -13.21
CA GLU A 559 9.90 26.98 -13.09
C GLU A 559 10.11 26.08 -11.87
N ARG A 560 9.48 26.44 -10.74
CA ARG A 560 9.52 25.64 -9.51
C ARG A 560 8.85 24.29 -9.71
N ALA A 561 7.68 24.25 -10.36
CA ALA A 561 7.00 23.00 -10.64
C ALA A 561 7.84 22.04 -11.50
N VAL A 562 8.57 22.54 -12.50
CA VAL A 562 9.46 21.70 -13.32
C VAL A 562 10.71 21.25 -12.52
N ARG A 563 11.28 22.11 -11.67
CA ARG A 563 12.37 21.71 -10.75
C ARG A 563 11.93 20.64 -9.74
N ASN A 564 10.72 20.79 -9.18
CA ASN A 564 10.13 19.79 -8.30
C ASN A 564 9.86 18.48 -9.04
N LEU A 565 9.43 18.54 -10.30
CA LEU A 565 9.25 17.35 -11.14
C LEU A 565 10.59 16.62 -11.43
N VAL A 566 11.68 17.35 -11.64
CA VAL A 566 13.02 16.73 -11.74
C VAL A 566 13.40 16.06 -10.42
N THR A 567 13.10 16.70 -9.30
CA THR A 567 13.30 16.12 -7.95
C THR A 567 12.48 14.84 -7.78
N TRP A 568 11.21 14.84 -8.19
CA TRP A 568 10.32 13.68 -8.20
C TRP A 568 10.89 12.51 -8.99
N ILE A 569 11.34 12.76 -10.23
CA ILE A 569 11.94 11.74 -11.11
C ILE A 569 13.17 11.13 -10.45
N CYS A 570 14.05 11.96 -9.87
CA CYS A 570 15.25 11.47 -9.17
C CYS A 570 14.91 10.71 -7.89
N HIS A 571 13.94 11.21 -7.12
CA HIS A 571 13.53 10.68 -5.83
C HIS A 571 12.84 9.32 -5.94
N LEU A 572 11.95 9.15 -6.93
CA LEU A 572 11.21 7.89 -7.10
C LEU A 572 11.91 6.91 -8.05
N GLY A 573 12.68 7.42 -9.01
CA GLY A 573 13.37 6.58 -10.00
C GLY A 573 14.56 5.79 -9.45
N PRO A 574 15.33 5.13 -10.33
CA PRO A 574 16.46 4.26 -9.95
C PRO A 574 17.58 4.96 -9.15
N ARG A 575 17.67 6.29 -9.25
CA ARG A 575 18.61 7.13 -8.49
C ARG A 575 18.22 7.32 -7.02
N GLY A 576 16.93 7.19 -6.72
CA GLY A 576 16.35 7.38 -5.39
C GLY A 576 15.77 6.07 -4.88
N ALA A 577 14.49 6.07 -4.51
CA ALA A 577 13.77 4.96 -3.90
C ALA A 577 13.61 3.75 -4.82
N ASN A 578 13.72 3.92 -6.14
CA ASN A 578 13.49 2.89 -7.16
C ASN A 578 12.07 2.30 -7.11
N ILE A 579 11.08 3.16 -6.93
CA ILE A 579 9.66 2.83 -6.95
C ILE A 579 9.19 2.75 -8.40
N VAL A 580 8.48 1.67 -8.70
CA VAL A 580 7.94 1.47 -10.05
C VAL A 580 6.69 2.33 -10.20
N MET A 581 6.82 3.40 -10.97
CA MET A 581 5.71 4.29 -11.30
C MET A 581 4.84 3.74 -12.43
N GLY A 582 3.62 4.26 -12.51
CA GLY A 582 2.56 3.91 -13.42
C GLY A 582 2.86 4.28 -14.86
N LYS A 583 1.96 3.83 -15.76
CA LYS A 583 2.09 4.14 -17.19
C LYS A 583 1.91 5.65 -17.42
N PRO A 584 2.63 6.27 -18.39
CA PRO A 584 2.54 7.71 -18.66
C PRO A 584 1.13 8.25 -18.88
N ALA A 585 0.20 7.43 -19.40
CA ALA A 585 -1.21 7.81 -19.60
C ALA A 585 -1.95 8.23 -18.32
N LYS A 586 -1.47 7.82 -17.14
CA LYS A 586 -2.02 8.21 -15.83
C LYS A 586 -1.46 9.52 -15.29
N ARG A 587 -0.33 10.00 -15.81
CA ARG A 587 0.29 11.24 -15.38
C ARG A 587 -0.57 12.44 -15.77
N HIS A 588 -0.59 13.44 -14.90
CA HIS A 588 -1.21 14.72 -15.15
C HIS A 588 -0.33 15.85 -14.63
N PHE A 589 -0.14 16.91 -15.42
CA PHE A 589 0.61 18.08 -14.99
C PHE A 589 -0.03 19.36 -15.51
N GLY A 590 -0.22 20.36 -14.67
CA GLY A 590 -0.82 21.63 -15.07
C GLY A 590 -1.74 22.22 -14.01
N VAL A 591 -2.85 22.83 -14.44
CA VAL A 591 -3.80 23.53 -13.55
C VAL A 591 -5.13 22.80 -13.37
N GLY A 592 -5.37 21.73 -14.15
CA GLY A 592 -6.46 20.80 -13.91
C GLY A 592 -6.06 19.80 -12.84
N LEU A 593 -6.98 19.42 -11.96
CA LEU A 593 -6.74 18.49 -10.85
C LEU A 593 -7.73 17.33 -10.93
N SER A 594 -7.30 16.09 -10.67
CA SER A 594 -8.17 14.91 -10.63
C SER A 594 -7.71 13.85 -9.61
N TRP A 595 -8.00 14.07 -8.32
CA TRP A 595 -7.49 13.21 -7.26
C TRP A 595 -8.59 12.64 -6.34
N ILE A 596 -8.44 11.36 -5.94
CA ILE A 596 -9.26 10.61 -4.94
C ILE A 596 -10.79 10.73 -5.01
N GLY A 597 -11.35 11.03 -6.19
CA GLY A 597 -12.80 11.29 -6.27
C GLY A 597 -13.12 12.63 -6.89
N GLY A 598 -12.39 13.66 -6.49
CA GLY A 598 -12.63 15.04 -6.90
C GLY A 598 -11.90 15.41 -8.18
N LYS A 599 -12.35 16.52 -8.76
CA LYS A 599 -11.69 17.27 -9.82
C LYS A 599 -11.56 18.73 -9.39
N GLY A 600 -10.66 19.47 -10.02
CA GLY A 600 -10.52 20.89 -9.77
C GLY A 600 -9.89 21.67 -10.91
N LEU A 601 -10.03 22.98 -10.84
CA LEU A 601 -9.32 23.94 -11.67
C LEU A 601 -8.64 24.97 -10.76
N LEU A 602 -7.32 24.92 -10.70
CA LEU A 602 -6.54 25.68 -9.72
C LEU A 602 -6.52 27.18 -10.00
N THR A 603 -6.59 27.61 -11.27
CA THR A 603 -6.65 29.05 -11.63
C THR A 603 -7.95 29.74 -11.19
N GLY A 604 -9.04 28.98 -11.02
CA GLY A 604 -10.32 29.48 -10.51
C GLY A 604 -10.60 29.12 -9.04
N LEU A 605 -9.71 28.33 -8.43
CA LEU A 605 -9.88 27.72 -7.10
C LEU A 605 -11.20 26.94 -6.95
N ILE A 606 -11.56 26.16 -7.98
CA ILE A 606 -12.78 25.36 -8.01
C ILE A 606 -12.45 23.90 -7.71
N GLY A 607 -13.26 23.27 -6.86
CA GLY A 607 -13.29 21.81 -6.67
C GLY A 607 -14.70 21.26 -6.93
N TYR A 608 -14.80 20.10 -7.60
CA TYR A 608 -16.07 19.50 -8.00
C TYR A 608 -15.98 17.96 -8.12
N ILE A 609 -17.12 17.28 -8.24
CA ILE A 609 -17.19 15.85 -8.57
C ILE A 609 -17.65 15.73 -10.02
N SER A 610 -16.93 14.94 -10.83
CA SER A 610 -17.32 14.68 -12.23
C SER A 610 -18.68 14.00 -12.33
N ASP A 611 -19.47 14.35 -13.35
CA ASP A 611 -20.80 13.77 -13.63
C ASP A 611 -20.79 12.24 -13.63
N ASN A 612 -19.78 11.60 -14.24
CA ASN A 612 -19.64 10.14 -14.27
C ASN A 612 -19.64 9.52 -12.85
N LYS A 613 -19.02 10.18 -11.87
CA LYS A 613 -19.01 9.71 -10.47
C LYS A 613 -20.33 10.02 -9.76
N GLN A 614 -20.97 11.14 -10.08
CA GLN A 614 -22.29 11.47 -9.54
C GLN A 614 -23.33 10.45 -10.01
N VAL A 615 -23.38 10.17 -11.32
CA VAL A 615 -24.28 9.18 -11.94
C VAL A 615 -24.07 7.79 -11.33
N ARG A 616 -22.82 7.35 -11.16
CA ARG A 616 -22.54 6.07 -10.48
C ARG A 616 -23.08 6.05 -9.04
N THR A 617 -22.93 7.14 -8.31
CA THR A 617 -23.42 7.24 -6.93
C THR A 617 -24.95 7.20 -6.89
N LEU A 618 -25.63 7.85 -7.84
CA LEU A 618 -27.09 7.82 -7.96
C LEU A 618 -27.59 6.41 -8.29
N HIS A 619 -26.95 5.71 -9.23
CA HIS A 619 -27.28 4.31 -9.53
C HIS A 619 -27.10 3.38 -8.32
N GLU A 620 -26.06 3.58 -7.49
CA GLU A 620 -25.83 2.80 -6.26
C GLU A 620 -26.83 3.13 -5.13
N ILE A 621 -27.54 4.27 -5.20
CA ILE A 621 -28.59 4.65 -4.23
C ILE A 621 -29.96 4.11 -4.66
N ASP A 622 -30.18 3.95 -5.97
CA ASP A 622 -31.42 3.44 -6.56
C ASP A 622 -31.48 1.89 -6.61
N GLU A 623 -30.37 1.20 -6.32
CA GLU A 623 -30.27 -0.25 -6.05
C GLU A 623 -30.32 -0.57 -4.55
#